data_AF-A0A817ABK0-F1
#
_entry.id   AF-A0A817ABK0-F1
#
_cell.length_a   1.000
_cell.length_b   1.000
_cell.length_c   1.000
_cell.angle_alpha   90.00
_cell.angle_beta   90.00
_cell.angle_gamma   90.00
#
_symmetry.space_group_name_H-M   'P 1'
#
loop_
_entity.id
_entity.type
_entity.pdbx_description
1 polymer ?
#
loop_
_entity_poly.entity_id
_entity_poly.type
_entity_poly.pdbx_seq_one_letter_code
_entity_poly.pdbx_strand_id
1 'polypeptide(L)'
;MNHFIYATGLKKIVKLDEHSTFQDFLDQQQYSTSGVLRYEKIFGHGFVSTGGLDTTKEFVESLDLKSDQIVLDVGCGIGGGDIYIAETYGCSVIGIDLSVNMVSYEIGDVMCHEFQPNSFDVIYSRDTILHISDKKTLFSRLYGWLKPGGRLFISDYTCAPKSEWSKEYAEYVDQRRYTLLTVAEYGKVLESVGFKNVDA
;
A
#
# COMPACT_ATOMS: atom_id res chain seq x y z
N MET A 1 28.73 -14.57 -15.19
CA MET A 1 27.62 -14.50 -16.17
C MET A 1 26.38 -14.07 -15.41
N ASN A 2 26.07 -12.78 -15.44
CA ASN A 2 24.95 -12.21 -14.71
C ASN A 2 23.66 -12.59 -15.40
N HIS A 3 22.80 -13.34 -14.72
CA HIS A 3 21.43 -13.57 -15.17
C HIS A 3 20.58 -12.38 -14.72
N PHE A 4 20.43 -11.40 -15.61
CA PHE A 4 19.35 -10.43 -15.51
C PHE A 4 18.08 -11.12 -16.02
N ILE A 5 17.17 -11.47 -15.11
CA ILE A 5 15.82 -11.84 -15.51
C ILE A 5 15.05 -10.53 -15.65
N TYR A 6 15.04 -9.98 -16.86
CA TYR A 6 14.00 -9.04 -17.26
C TYR A 6 12.70 -9.84 -17.33
N ALA A 7 11.79 -9.62 -16.37
CA ALA A 7 10.43 -10.15 -16.43
C ALA A 7 9.61 -9.40 -17.49
N THR A 8 10.00 -9.52 -18.77
CA THR A 8 9.15 -9.17 -19.90
C THR A 8 8.12 -10.29 -20.06
N GLY A 9 7.00 -10.16 -19.35
CA GLY A 9 5.96 -11.19 -19.33
C GLY A 9 4.70 -10.73 -18.64
N LEU A 10 4.13 -9.60 -19.07
CA LEU A 10 2.75 -9.21 -18.76
C LEU A 10 1.78 -10.31 -19.23
N LYS A 11 1.54 -11.30 -18.39
CA LYS A 11 0.34 -12.12 -18.46
C LYS A 11 -0.69 -11.48 -17.53
N LYS A 12 -1.51 -10.61 -18.09
CA LYS A 12 -2.79 -10.20 -17.51
C LYS A 12 -3.66 -11.45 -17.37
N ILE A 13 -3.54 -12.16 -16.26
CA ILE A 13 -4.53 -13.17 -15.87
C ILE A 13 -5.57 -12.42 -15.06
N VAL A 14 -6.52 -11.80 -15.76
CA VAL A 14 -7.67 -11.18 -15.11
C VAL A 14 -8.74 -12.26 -14.97
N LYS A 15 -8.86 -12.86 -13.79
CA LYS A 15 -10.13 -13.47 -13.37
C LYS A 15 -10.97 -12.34 -12.76
N LEU A 16 -11.89 -11.80 -13.57
CA LEU A 16 -12.93 -10.89 -13.10
C LEU A 16 -13.98 -11.73 -12.36
N ASP A 17 -13.79 -11.92 -11.04
CA ASP A 17 -14.86 -12.31 -10.14
C ASP A 17 -15.40 -11.06 -9.39
N GLU A 18 -16.66 -11.12 -9.00
CA GLU A 18 -17.59 -10.06 -8.53
C GLU A 18 -17.10 -9.08 -7.42
N HIS A 19 -16.11 -8.22 -7.68
CA HIS A 19 -15.75 -7.07 -6.80
C HIS A 19 -16.21 -5.70 -7.35
N SER A 20 -17.36 -5.66 -8.02
CA SER A 20 -17.77 -4.59 -8.95
C SER A 20 -18.49 -3.37 -8.35
N THR A 21 -17.98 -2.75 -7.28
CA THR A 21 -18.47 -1.40 -6.90
C THR A 21 -17.42 -0.48 -6.30
N PHE A 22 -16.50 -0.99 -5.47
CA PHE A 22 -15.48 -0.15 -4.84
C PHE A 22 -14.32 0.16 -5.78
N GLN A 23 -13.84 -0.82 -6.55
CA GLN A 23 -12.87 -0.61 -7.62
C GLN A 23 -13.40 0.43 -8.63
N ASP A 24 -14.64 0.29 -9.10
CA ASP A 24 -15.29 1.26 -9.99
C ASP A 24 -15.37 2.67 -9.37
N PHE A 25 -15.70 2.77 -8.08
CA PHE A 25 -15.69 4.04 -7.37
C PHE A 25 -14.31 4.69 -7.38
N LEU A 26 -13.25 3.93 -7.07
CA LEU A 26 -11.88 4.41 -7.10
C LEU A 26 -11.48 4.89 -8.50
N ASP A 27 -11.71 4.04 -9.51
CA ASP A 27 -11.31 4.29 -10.90
C ASP A 27 -12.09 5.40 -11.60
N GLN A 28 -13.33 5.68 -11.18
CA GLN A 28 -14.16 6.74 -11.78
C GLN A 28 -14.07 8.06 -11.04
N GLN A 29 -13.67 8.04 -9.76
CA GLN A 29 -13.61 9.24 -8.92
C GLN A 29 -12.16 9.62 -8.63
N GLN A 30 -11.63 9.20 -7.48
CA GLN A 30 -10.35 9.67 -6.96
C GLN A 30 -9.16 9.30 -7.87
N TYR A 31 -9.18 8.11 -8.45
CA TYR A 31 -8.10 7.54 -9.27
C TYR A 31 -8.53 7.33 -10.73
N SER A 32 -9.37 8.23 -11.25
CA SER A 32 -9.52 8.37 -12.70
C SER A 32 -8.17 8.67 -13.34
N THR A 33 -7.97 8.31 -14.62
CA THR A 33 -6.73 8.60 -15.35
C THR A 33 -6.32 10.07 -15.24
N SER A 34 -7.30 10.99 -15.32
CA SER A 34 -7.05 12.42 -15.16
C SER A 34 -6.67 12.81 -13.72
N GLY A 35 -7.20 12.11 -12.72
CA GLY A 35 -6.85 12.26 -11.31
C GLY A 35 -5.42 11.79 -11.02
N VAL A 36 -5.06 10.59 -11.51
CA VAL A 36 -3.71 10.02 -11.40
C VAL A 36 -2.67 10.98 -11.98
N LEU A 37 -2.87 11.48 -13.20
CA LEU A 37 -1.94 12.43 -13.84
C LEU A 37 -1.84 13.77 -13.08
N ARG A 38 -2.94 14.22 -12.45
CA ARG A 38 -2.89 15.42 -11.60
C ARG A 38 -2.09 15.18 -10.33
N TYR A 39 -2.26 14.03 -9.68
CA TYR A 39 -1.47 13.68 -8.50
C TYR A 39 0.00 13.53 -8.85
N GLU A 40 0.34 12.84 -9.94
CA GLU A 40 1.73 12.73 -10.41
C GLU A 40 2.36 14.10 -10.69
N LYS A 41 1.59 15.04 -11.27
CA LYS A 41 2.07 16.42 -11.47
C LYS A 41 2.36 17.15 -10.15
N ILE A 42 1.62 16.86 -9.08
CA ILE A 42 1.78 17.51 -7.77
C ILE A 42 2.90 16.84 -6.96
N PHE A 43 2.92 15.52 -6.93
CA PHE A 43 3.80 14.74 -6.05
C PHE A 43 5.10 14.30 -6.71
N GLY A 44 5.20 14.42 -8.03
CA GLY A 44 6.37 14.04 -8.80
C GLY A 44 6.15 12.75 -9.59
N HIS A 45 6.97 12.58 -10.62
CA HIS A 45 6.89 11.44 -11.54
C HIS A 45 6.95 10.10 -10.79
N GLY A 46 6.00 9.22 -11.09
CA GLY A 46 5.89 7.91 -10.43
C GLY A 46 5.21 7.91 -9.06
N PHE A 47 4.69 9.04 -8.56
CA PHE A 47 4.04 9.10 -7.25
C PHE A 47 2.64 9.70 -7.28
N VAL A 48 1.72 9.12 -6.51
CA VAL A 48 0.35 9.62 -6.29
C VAL A 48 0.05 9.91 -4.83
N SER A 49 1.10 10.01 -4.01
CA SER A 49 1.04 10.14 -2.56
C SER A 49 1.98 11.22 -2.05
N THR A 50 1.76 11.64 -0.81
CA THR A 50 2.35 12.85 -0.23
C THR A 50 3.87 12.80 -0.22
N GLY A 51 4.52 13.87 -0.68
CA GLY A 51 5.98 14.03 -0.63
C GLY A 51 6.79 13.21 -1.64
N GLY A 52 6.13 12.35 -2.43
CA GLY A 52 6.74 11.63 -3.54
C GLY A 52 8.06 10.91 -3.18
N LEU A 53 9.06 11.09 -4.04
CA LEU A 53 10.35 10.42 -3.91
C LEU A 53 11.09 10.78 -2.61
N ASP A 54 11.04 12.03 -2.17
CA ASP A 54 11.84 12.48 -1.02
C ASP A 54 11.39 11.80 0.28
N THR A 55 10.09 11.80 0.55
CA THR A 55 9.56 11.04 1.69
C THR A 55 9.73 9.53 1.52
N THR A 56 9.75 9.02 0.28
CA THR A 56 10.01 7.60 0.04
C THR A 56 11.41 7.22 0.48
N LYS A 57 12.41 8.06 0.18
CA LYS A 57 13.79 7.89 0.66
C LYS A 57 13.85 7.85 2.19
N GLU A 58 13.24 8.83 2.85
CA GLU A 58 13.23 8.90 4.32
C GLU A 58 12.64 7.63 4.96
N PHE A 59 11.52 7.13 4.40
CA PHE A 59 10.86 5.95 4.94
C PHE A 59 11.68 4.69 4.71
N VAL A 60 12.17 4.45 3.49
CA VAL A 60 12.89 3.21 3.18
C VAL A 60 14.30 3.17 3.78
N GLU A 61 14.92 4.33 4.06
CA GLU A 61 16.17 4.40 4.83
C GLU A 61 16.00 3.79 6.24
N SER A 62 14.84 3.99 6.88
CA SER A 62 14.54 3.39 8.19
C SER A 62 14.36 1.87 8.15
N LEU A 63 14.13 1.30 6.96
CA LEU A 63 13.88 -0.12 6.76
C LEU A 63 15.14 -0.95 6.60
N ASP A 64 16.34 -0.36 6.56
CA ASP A 64 17.61 -1.09 6.44
C ASP A 64 17.54 -2.26 5.42
N LEU A 65 17.00 -1.98 4.23
CA LEU A 65 16.69 -2.99 3.22
C LEU A 65 17.96 -3.66 2.69
N LYS A 66 17.86 -4.96 2.39
CA LYS A 66 18.95 -5.77 1.84
C LYS A 66 18.58 -6.33 0.47
N SER A 67 19.57 -6.48 -0.40
CA SER A 67 19.39 -6.84 -1.83
C SER A 67 18.83 -8.23 -2.11
N ASP A 68 18.69 -9.09 -1.10
CA ASP A 68 18.08 -10.41 -1.20
C ASP A 68 16.68 -10.48 -0.61
N GLN A 69 16.17 -9.36 -0.09
CA GLN A 69 14.84 -9.29 0.52
C GLN A 69 13.73 -9.20 -0.52
N ILE A 70 12.60 -9.81 -0.18
CA ILE A 70 11.34 -9.73 -0.92
C ILE A 70 10.42 -8.75 -0.20
N VAL A 71 10.00 -7.71 -0.92
CA VAL A 71 9.12 -6.64 -0.44
C VAL A 71 7.75 -6.78 -1.10
N LEU A 72 6.68 -6.74 -0.31
CA LEU A 72 5.32 -6.54 -0.81
C LEU A 72 4.94 -5.07 -0.64
N ASP A 73 4.56 -4.38 -1.71
CA ASP A 73 3.91 -3.07 -1.64
C ASP A 73 2.39 -3.22 -1.78
N VAL A 74 1.65 -2.83 -0.74
CA VAL A 74 0.19 -2.84 -0.71
C VAL A 74 -0.34 -1.46 -1.07
N GLY A 75 -0.93 -1.35 -2.26
CA GLY A 75 -1.36 -0.10 -2.88
C GLY A 75 -0.24 0.61 -3.63
N CYS A 76 0.47 -0.13 -4.47
CA CYS A 76 1.69 0.37 -5.13
C CYS A 76 1.44 1.50 -6.15
N GLY A 77 0.18 1.77 -6.51
CA GLY A 77 -0.18 2.83 -7.43
C GLY A 77 0.59 2.74 -8.76
N ILE A 78 1.23 3.84 -9.16
CA ILE A 78 1.98 3.90 -10.42
C ILE A 78 3.46 3.44 -10.29
N GLY A 79 3.84 2.84 -9.15
CA GLY A 79 5.07 2.05 -9.02
C GLY A 79 6.37 2.81 -8.79
N GLY A 80 6.37 4.13 -8.57
CA GLY A 80 7.60 4.89 -8.33
C GLY A 80 8.36 4.46 -7.07
N GLY A 81 7.64 4.07 -6.02
CA GLY A 81 8.24 3.51 -4.80
C GLY A 81 8.89 2.15 -5.04
N ASP A 82 8.19 1.26 -5.74
CA ASP A 82 8.68 -0.08 -6.09
C ASP A 82 9.96 -0.05 -6.90
N ILE A 83 9.97 0.78 -7.96
CA ILE A 83 11.14 0.96 -8.83
C ILE A 83 12.30 1.50 -7.99
N TYR A 84 12.06 2.51 -7.15
CA TYR A 84 13.10 3.10 -6.32
C TYR A 84 13.71 2.07 -5.34
N ILE A 85 12.88 1.26 -4.69
CA ILE A 85 13.33 0.20 -3.78
C ILE A 85 14.16 -0.85 -4.53
N ALA A 86 13.66 -1.34 -5.67
CA ALA A 86 14.34 -2.36 -6.47
C ALA A 86 15.70 -1.87 -7.01
N GLU A 87 15.75 -0.65 -7.56
CA GLU A 87 16.98 -0.11 -8.15
C GLU A 87 18.02 0.30 -7.10
N THR A 88 17.58 0.85 -5.97
CA THR A 88 18.49 1.39 -4.95
C THR A 88 19.02 0.31 -4.01
N TYR A 89 18.15 -0.62 -3.59
CA TYR A 89 18.47 -1.62 -2.58
C TYR A 89 18.65 -3.02 -3.17
N GLY A 90 18.29 -3.25 -4.43
CA GLY A 90 18.39 -4.56 -5.09
C GLY A 90 17.30 -5.55 -4.67
N CYS A 91 16.29 -5.13 -3.91
CA CYS A 91 15.22 -6.01 -3.44
C CYS A 91 14.34 -6.51 -4.59
N SER A 92 13.69 -7.66 -4.38
CA SER A 92 12.59 -8.11 -5.24
C SER A 92 11.28 -7.51 -4.73
N VAL A 93 10.62 -6.68 -5.54
CA VAL A 93 9.38 -6.00 -5.12
C VAL A 93 8.18 -6.60 -5.86
N ILE A 94 7.12 -6.90 -5.11
CA ILE A 94 5.81 -7.32 -5.61
C ILE A 94 4.81 -6.26 -5.18
N GLY A 95 4.21 -5.57 -6.15
CA GLY A 95 3.23 -4.52 -5.90
C GLY A 95 1.81 -4.96 -6.29
N ILE A 96 0.86 -4.80 -5.36
CA ILE A 96 -0.56 -5.07 -5.57
C ILE A 96 -1.36 -3.76 -5.45
N ASP A 97 -2.29 -3.50 -6.37
CA ASP A 97 -3.26 -2.41 -6.25
C ASP A 97 -4.62 -2.84 -6.77
N LEU A 98 -5.67 -2.25 -6.18
CA LEU A 98 -7.04 -2.50 -6.61
C LEU A 98 -7.38 -1.75 -7.90
N SER A 99 -6.85 -0.54 -8.12
CA SER A 99 -7.21 0.31 -9.25
C SER A 99 -6.64 -0.20 -10.57
N VAL A 100 -7.47 -0.35 -11.60
CA VAL A 100 -6.99 -0.78 -12.94
C VAL A 100 -6.28 0.34 -13.70
N ASN A 101 -6.47 1.59 -13.27
CA ASN A 101 -5.82 2.77 -13.84
C ASN A 101 -4.38 2.95 -13.37
N MET A 102 -3.92 2.12 -12.44
CA MET A 102 -2.56 2.10 -11.89
C MET A 102 -1.65 1.12 -12.64
N VAL A 103 -0.33 1.22 -12.42
CA VAL A 103 0.70 0.42 -13.13
C VAL A 103 1.21 -0.70 -12.24
N SER A 104 0.29 -1.42 -11.63
CA SER A 104 0.60 -2.46 -10.65
C SER A 104 1.07 -3.73 -11.34
N TYR A 105 2.00 -4.43 -10.69
CA TYR A 105 2.45 -5.75 -11.14
C TYR A 105 1.33 -6.77 -11.01
N GLU A 106 0.53 -6.65 -9.95
CA GLU A 106 -0.69 -7.43 -9.73
C GLU A 106 -1.89 -6.49 -9.49
N ILE A 107 -2.94 -6.65 -10.28
CA ILE A 107 -4.24 -5.98 -10.05
C ILE A 107 -5.08 -6.91 -9.18
N GLY A 108 -5.44 -6.46 -7.98
CA GLY A 108 -6.25 -7.25 -7.07
C GLY A 108 -6.59 -6.56 -5.76
N ASP A 109 -7.68 -7.01 -5.14
CA ASP A 109 -8.00 -6.64 -3.77
C ASP A 109 -7.10 -7.43 -2.81
N VAL A 110 -6.27 -6.73 -2.03
CA VAL A 110 -5.41 -7.35 -1.01
C VAL A 110 -6.20 -8.14 0.04
N MET A 111 -7.48 -7.79 0.25
CA MET A 111 -8.37 -8.52 1.16
C MET A 111 -8.78 -9.89 0.61
N CYS A 112 -8.67 -10.09 -0.70
CA CYS A 112 -9.05 -11.32 -1.40
C CYS A 112 -7.85 -12.10 -1.95
N HIS A 113 -6.68 -11.46 -2.08
CA HIS A 113 -5.49 -12.08 -2.63
C HIS A 113 -4.80 -13.01 -1.62
N GLU A 114 -4.51 -14.26 -1.99
CA GLU A 114 -3.83 -15.23 -1.12
C GLU A 114 -2.34 -15.33 -1.47
N PHE A 115 -1.48 -14.76 -0.64
CA PHE A 115 -0.04 -15.02 -0.69
C PHE A 115 0.35 -16.22 0.18
N GLN A 116 1.47 -16.84 -0.15
CA GLN A 116 2.02 -17.91 0.67
C GLN A 116 2.40 -17.38 2.06
N PRO A 117 2.12 -18.12 3.15
CA PRO A 117 2.56 -17.72 4.48
C PRO A 117 4.09 -17.58 4.54
N ASN A 118 4.59 -16.63 5.33
CA ASN A 118 6.03 -16.40 5.53
C ASN A 118 6.83 -16.18 4.24
N SER A 119 6.32 -15.40 3.29
CA SER A 119 6.97 -15.15 2.00
C SER A 119 7.72 -13.82 1.92
N PHE A 120 7.36 -12.81 2.73
CA PHE A 120 7.92 -11.46 2.62
C PHE A 120 8.83 -11.10 3.79
N ASP A 121 9.96 -10.46 3.49
CA ASP A 121 10.86 -9.90 4.50
C ASP A 121 10.34 -8.55 5.00
N VAL A 122 9.74 -7.78 4.09
CA VAL A 122 9.12 -6.49 4.39
C VAL A 122 7.78 -6.40 3.68
N ILE A 123 6.78 -5.90 4.40
CA ILE A 123 5.54 -5.39 3.80
C ILE A 123 5.55 -3.88 3.98
N TYR A 124 5.35 -3.16 2.88
CA TYR A 124 5.34 -1.71 2.79
C TYR A 124 3.96 -1.27 2.29
N SER A 125 3.45 -0.15 2.80
CA SER A 125 2.24 0.47 2.28
C SER A 125 2.27 1.97 2.56
N ARG A 126 1.84 2.78 1.59
CA ARG A 126 1.87 4.23 1.68
C ARG A 126 0.55 4.83 1.24
N ASP A 127 -0.15 5.47 2.17
CA ASP A 127 -1.37 6.25 1.98
C ASP A 127 -2.51 5.44 1.29
N THR A 128 -2.57 4.13 1.57
CA THR A 128 -3.50 3.17 0.96
C THR A 128 -4.54 2.64 1.94
N ILE A 129 -4.10 2.28 3.15
CA ILE A 129 -4.90 1.46 4.09
C ILE A 129 -6.11 2.23 4.63
N LEU A 130 -6.10 3.56 4.54
CA LEU A 130 -7.26 4.43 4.77
C LEU A 130 -8.51 4.03 3.99
N HIS A 131 -8.38 3.35 2.84
CA HIS A 131 -9.51 2.85 2.04
C HIS A 131 -10.11 1.52 2.56
N ILE A 132 -9.42 0.82 3.45
CA ILE A 132 -9.81 -0.51 3.92
C ILE A 132 -10.45 -0.40 5.30
N SER A 133 -11.72 -0.80 5.40
CA SER A 133 -12.48 -0.71 6.65
C SER A 133 -12.13 -1.81 7.65
N ASP A 134 -11.99 -3.06 7.20
CA ASP A 134 -11.60 -4.19 8.05
C ASP A 134 -10.08 -4.29 8.21
N LYS A 135 -9.52 -3.33 8.97
CA LYS A 135 -8.08 -3.26 9.23
C LYS A 135 -7.57 -4.46 10.04
N LYS A 136 -8.41 -5.06 10.90
CA LYS A 136 -8.01 -6.20 11.72
C LYS A 136 -7.76 -7.43 10.84
N THR A 137 -8.68 -7.73 9.92
CA THR A 137 -8.48 -8.82 8.96
C THR A 137 -7.29 -8.53 8.04
N LEU A 138 -7.16 -7.31 7.54
CA LEU A 138 -5.99 -6.90 6.75
C LEU A 138 -4.69 -7.20 7.49
N PHE A 139 -4.50 -6.65 8.69
CA PHE A 139 -3.26 -6.83 9.44
C PHE A 139 -3.01 -8.27 9.85
N SER A 140 -4.05 -9.07 10.10
CA SER A 140 -3.90 -10.51 10.33
C SER A 140 -3.33 -11.23 9.09
N ARG A 141 -3.73 -10.82 7.88
CA ARG A 141 -3.19 -11.37 6.62
C ARG A 141 -1.74 -10.94 6.43
N LEU A 142 -1.45 -9.64 6.56
CA LEU A 142 -0.10 -9.11 6.45
C LEU A 142 0.86 -9.80 7.43
N TYR A 143 0.43 -9.98 8.68
CA TYR A 143 1.20 -10.71 9.70
C TYR A 143 1.50 -12.15 9.28
N GLY A 144 0.53 -12.87 8.71
CA GLY A 144 0.73 -14.24 8.24
C GLY A 144 1.63 -14.38 7.02
N TRP A 145 1.73 -13.33 6.18
CA TRP A 145 2.58 -13.32 5.00
C TRP A 145 4.02 -12.90 5.29
N LEU A 146 4.27 -12.21 6.41
CA LEU A 146 5.63 -11.90 6.85
C LEU A 146 6.37 -13.15 7.29
N LYS A 147 7.63 -13.25 6.88
CA LYS A 147 8.59 -14.21 7.44
C LYS A 147 8.78 -13.94 8.94
N PRO A 148 9.23 -14.94 9.72
CA PRO A 148 9.68 -14.70 11.09
C PRO A 148 10.79 -13.63 11.11
N GLY A 149 10.58 -12.55 11.87
CA GLY A 149 11.48 -11.39 11.92
C GLY A 149 11.28 -10.37 10.80
N GLY A 150 10.30 -10.59 9.91
CA GLY A 150 9.89 -9.63 8.90
C GLY A 150 9.25 -8.37 9.51
N ARG A 151 9.21 -7.29 8.72
CA ARG A 151 8.81 -5.95 9.17
C ARG A 151 7.63 -5.42 8.37
N LEU A 152 6.74 -4.73 9.04
CA LEU A 152 5.65 -3.98 8.43
C LEU A 152 5.96 -2.49 8.55
N PHE A 153 5.89 -1.77 7.44
CA PHE A 153 5.93 -0.31 7.41
C PHE A 153 4.65 0.23 6.78
N ILE A 154 4.05 1.22 7.44
CA ILE A 154 2.85 1.90 6.96
C ILE A 154 3.04 3.40 7.17
N SER A 155 2.85 4.17 6.11
CA SER A 155 2.37 5.55 6.26
C SER A 155 0.90 5.59 5.84
N ASP A 156 0.06 6.26 6.62
CA ASP A 156 -1.36 6.33 6.31
C ASP A 156 -1.98 7.62 6.86
N TYR A 157 -3.14 7.99 6.37
CA TYR A 157 -3.88 9.10 6.92
C TYR A 157 -4.53 8.68 8.24
N THR A 158 -4.31 9.47 9.28
CA THR A 158 -4.92 9.28 10.61
C THR A 158 -5.75 10.50 10.99
N CYS A 159 -6.46 10.40 12.11
CA CYS A 159 -7.38 11.45 12.54
C CYS A 159 -7.26 11.73 14.05
N ALA A 160 -7.75 12.89 14.47
CA ALA A 160 -8.10 13.14 15.87
C ALA A 160 -9.32 12.29 16.29
N PRO A 161 -9.62 12.17 17.60
CA PRO A 161 -10.86 11.54 18.05
C PRO A 161 -12.10 12.12 17.35
N LYS A 162 -13.07 11.25 17.00
CA LYS A 162 -14.27 11.67 16.25
C LYS A 162 -15.08 12.78 16.91
N SER A 163 -15.02 12.90 18.24
CA SER A 163 -15.66 13.99 18.99
C SER A 163 -15.12 15.38 18.65
N GLU A 164 -13.95 15.47 18.02
CA GLU A 164 -13.26 16.72 17.66
C GLU A 164 -13.42 17.08 16.19
N TRP A 165 -14.08 16.25 15.38
CA TRP A 165 -14.20 16.48 13.95
C TRP A 165 -15.14 17.65 13.66
N SER A 166 -14.72 18.54 12.76
CA SER A 166 -15.64 19.50 12.15
C SER A 166 -16.60 18.78 11.20
N LYS A 167 -17.72 19.43 10.88
CA LYS A 167 -18.68 18.90 9.91
C LYS A 167 -18.04 18.71 8.53
N GLU A 168 -17.25 19.68 8.09
CA GLU A 168 -16.57 19.68 6.78
C GLU A 168 -15.56 18.53 6.68
N TYR A 169 -14.81 18.26 7.75
CA TYR A 169 -13.87 17.14 7.77
C TYR A 169 -14.61 15.79 7.74
N ALA A 170 -15.71 15.65 8.48
CA ALA A 170 -16.53 14.45 8.45
C ALA A 170 -17.12 14.18 7.04
N GLU A 171 -17.59 15.24 6.36
CA GLU A 171 -18.06 15.16 4.97
C GLU A 171 -16.95 14.77 4.00
N TYR A 172 -15.73 15.30 4.17
CA TYR A 172 -14.58 14.91 3.36
C TYR A 172 -14.24 13.42 3.52
N VAL A 173 -14.19 12.93 4.76
CA VAL A 173 -13.91 11.51 5.08
C VAL A 173 -14.97 10.60 4.44
N ASP A 174 -16.24 10.96 4.55
CA ASP A 174 -17.36 10.20 3.97
C ASP A 174 -17.32 10.19 2.43
N GLN A 175 -17.16 11.36 1.80
CA GLN A 175 -17.07 11.47 0.34
C GLN A 175 -15.91 10.66 -0.24
N ARG A 176 -14.80 10.58 0.50
CA ARG A 176 -13.62 9.81 0.12
C ARG A 176 -13.71 8.33 0.50
N ARG A 177 -14.73 7.95 1.27
CA ARG A 177 -14.92 6.60 1.84
C ARG A 177 -13.73 6.13 2.68
N TYR A 178 -13.12 7.05 3.41
CA TYR A 178 -11.99 6.73 4.27
C TYR A 178 -12.47 6.12 5.59
N THR A 179 -11.78 5.06 6.02
CA THR A 179 -11.86 4.54 7.38
C THR A 179 -10.59 4.91 8.11
N LEU A 180 -10.63 6.04 8.83
CA LEU A 180 -9.50 6.58 9.58
C LEU A 180 -9.54 6.11 11.03
N LEU A 181 -8.36 5.85 11.59
CA LEU A 181 -8.14 5.61 13.01
C LEU A 181 -7.24 6.71 13.58
N THR A 182 -7.32 6.96 14.89
CA THR A 182 -6.24 7.65 15.59
C THR A 182 -4.98 6.79 15.54
N VAL A 183 -3.81 7.41 15.67
CA VAL A 183 -2.52 6.68 15.68
C VAL A 183 -2.51 5.60 16.78
N ALA A 184 -2.98 5.94 17.99
CA ALA A 184 -3.06 5.00 19.11
C ALA A 184 -4.02 3.83 18.86
N GLU A 185 -5.15 4.05 18.17
CA GLU A 185 -6.05 2.95 17.76
C GLU A 185 -5.39 2.08 16.70
N TYR A 186 -4.69 2.68 15.73
CA TYR A 186 -3.96 1.96 14.69
C TYR A 186 -2.93 0.99 15.31
N GLY A 187 -2.12 1.49 16.25
CA GLY A 187 -1.16 0.68 17.00
C GLY A 187 -1.82 -0.47 17.75
N LYS A 188 -2.93 -0.21 18.46
CA LYS A 188 -3.67 -1.26 19.18
C LYS A 188 -4.19 -2.37 18.26
N VAL A 189 -4.65 -2.05 17.05
CA VAL A 189 -5.10 -3.08 16.11
C VAL A 189 -3.92 -3.95 15.66
N LEU A 190 -2.77 -3.35 15.34
CA LEU A 190 -1.54 -4.06 14.99
C LEU A 190 -1.09 -5.01 16.11
N GLU A 191 -1.02 -4.52 17.35
CA GLU A 191 -0.66 -5.34 18.51
C GLU A 191 -1.64 -6.49 18.73
N SER A 192 -2.94 -6.24 18.51
CA SER A 192 -4.00 -7.25 18.71
C SER A 192 -3.91 -8.45 17.77
N VAL A 193 -3.27 -8.30 16.60
CA VAL A 193 -3.09 -9.40 15.62
C VAL A 193 -1.74 -10.11 15.76
N GLY A 194 -0.83 -9.61 16.61
CA GLY A 194 0.41 -10.29 16.96
C GLY A 194 1.68 -9.51 16.68
N PHE A 195 1.62 -8.35 16.00
CA PHE A 195 2.80 -7.51 15.80
C PHE A 195 3.45 -7.12 17.13
N LYS A 196 4.78 -7.04 17.12
CA LYS A 196 5.62 -6.69 18.26
C LYS A 196 6.45 -5.46 17.90
N ASN A 197 6.90 -4.72 18.91
CA ASN A 197 7.66 -3.48 18.73
C ASN A 197 6.93 -2.47 17.84
N VAL A 198 5.62 -2.29 18.08
CA VAL A 198 4.81 -1.33 17.34
C VAL A 198 5.19 0.08 17.78
N ASP A 199 5.58 0.91 16.82
CA ASP A 199 5.85 2.34 17.01
C ASP A 199 4.71 3.13 16.35
N ALA A 200 3.77 3.60 17.16
CA ALA A 200 2.57 4.31 16.77
C ALA A 200 2.17 5.32 17.87
#